data_AF-A0A8S9JMP6-F1
#
_entry.id   AF-A0A8S9JMP6-F1
#
_cell.length_a   1.000
_cell.length_b   1.000
_cell.length_c   1.000
_cell.angle_alpha   90.00
_cell.angle_beta   90.00
_cell.angle_gamma   90.00
#
_symmetry.space_group_name_H-M   'P 1'
#
loop_
_entity.id
_entity.type
_entity.pdbx_description
1 polymer ?
#
loop_
_entity_poly.entity_id
_entity_poly.type
_entity_poly.pdbx_seq_one_letter_code
_entity_poly.pdbx_strand_id
1 'polypeptide(L)' 'MATDRFIVEVEKGKEGVDGGSPSVGSVYRSIYAKDGFPEPADDLLSCWDIFRLDNSLL' A
#
# COMPACT_ATOMS: atom_id res chain seq x y z
N MET A 1 -11.70 15.48 -18.02
CA MET A 1 -12.08 14.28 -17.25
C MET A 1 -10.80 13.49 -17.02
N ALA A 2 -10.44 13.18 -15.77
CA ALA A 2 -9.18 12.50 -15.50
C ALA A 2 -9.22 11.07 -16.03
N THR A 3 -8.34 10.76 -16.97
CA THR A 3 -8.13 9.45 -17.60
C THR A 3 -7.14 8.57 -16.84
N ASP A 4 -6.61 9.05 -15.72
CA ASP A 4 -5.45 8.46 -15.07
C ASP A 4 -5.85 7.30 -14.16
N ARG A 5 -5.23 6.14 -14.38
CA ARG A 5 -5.35 4.98 -13.50
C ARG A 5 -4.46 5.21 -12.28
N PHE A 6 -5.07 5.51 -11.14
CA PHE A 6 -4.37 5.73 -9.88
C PHE A 6 -3.81 4.44 -9.25
N ILE A 7 -4.34 3.28 -9.67
CA ILE A 7 -3.92 1.95 -9.21
C ILE A 7 -3.40 1.18 -10.42
N VAL A 8 -2.18 0.65 -10.33
CA VAL A 8 -1.48 -0.06 -11.41
C VAL A 8 -1.16 -1.47 -10.95
N GLU A 9 -1.49 -2.47 -11.77
CA GLU A 9 -1.05 -3.85 -11.56
C GLU A 9 0.44 -3.94 -11.85
N VAL A 10 1.23 -4.30 -10.84
CA VAL A 10 2.69 -4.40 -10.94
C VAL A 10 3.16 -5.84 -11.05
N GLU A 11 2.37 -6.80 -10.55
CA GLU A 11 2.63 -8.24 -10.72
C GLU A 11 1.32 -8.97 -11.00
N LYS A 12 1.35 -9.86 -12.00
CA LYS A 12 0.22 -10.73 -12.33
C LYS A 12 0.04 -11.79 -11.25
N GLY A 13 -1.21 -12.10 -10.94
CA GLY A 13 -1.54 -13.26 -10.14
C GLY A 13 -1.03 -14.56 -10.77
N LYS A 14 -0.80 -15.55 -9.92
CA LYS A 14 -0.32 -16.89 -10.30
C LYS A 14 -1.36 -17.92 -9.86
N GLU A 15 -1.73 -18.81 -10.76
CA GLU A 15 -2.57 -19.95 -10.38
C GLU A 15 -1.82 -20.88 -9.44
N GLY A 16 -2.57 -21.55 -8.57
CA GLY A 16 -2.02 -22.57 -7.70
C GLY A 16 -1.72 -23.85 -8.48
N VAL A 17 -0.85 -24.67 -7.93
CA VAL A 17 -0.56 -26.01 -8.45
C VAL A 17 -1.12 -27.03 -7.48
N ASP A 18 -1.88 -28.01 -7.98
CA ASP A 18 -2.44 -29.06 -7.13
C ASP A 18 -1.33 -29.86 -6.43
N GLY A 19 -1.48 -30.08 -5.12
CA GLY A 19 -0.42 -30.64 -4.26
C GLY A 19 0.83 -29.78 -4.09
N GLY A 20 0.82 -28.54 -4.60
CA GLY A 20 1.96 -27.62 -4.61
C GLY A 20 1.64 -26.27 -3.96
N SER A 21 2.09 -25.18 -4.60
CA SER A 21 1.90 -23.82 -4.08
C SER A 21 0.45 -23.33 -4.29
N PRO A 22 -0.13 -22.58 -3.34
CA PRO A 22 -1.46 -22.01 -3.49
C PRO A 22 -1.49 -20.90 -4.54
N SER A 23 -2.68 -20.53 -5.01
CA SER A 23 -2.85 -19.38 -5.89
C SER A 23 -2.48 -18.08 -5.18
N VAL A 24 -1.94 -17.13 -5.94
CA VAL A 24 -1.54 -15.80 -5.47
C VAL A 24 -2.23 -14.76 -6.33
N GLY A 25 -2.93 -13.81 -5.70
CA GLY A 25 -3.58 -12.70 -6.38
C GLY A 25 -2.58 -11.72 -7.01
N SER A 26 -3.05 -10.91 -7.95
CA SER A 26 -2.23 -9.83 -8.53
C SER A 26 -1.82 -8.79 -7.48
N VAL A 27 -0.64 -8.21 -7.66
CA VAL A 27 -0.15 -7.11 -6.82
C VAL A 27 -0.45 -5.78 -7.51
N TYR A 28 -1.05 -4.87 -6.75
CA TYR A 28 -1.38 -3.53 -7.21
C TYR A 28 -0.65 -2.48 -6.37
N ARG A 29 -0.24 -1.38 -7.01
CA ARG A 29 0.36 -0.23 -6.33
C ARG A 29 -0.31 1.07 -6.76
N SER A 30 -0.37 2.01 -5.82
CA SER A 30 -0.83 3.37 -6.07
C SER A 30 0.26 4.20 -6.74
N ILE A 31 -0.09 5.00 -7.74
CA ILE A 31 0.86 5.93 -8.38
C ILE A 31 1.39 6.99 -7.40
N TYR A 32 0.65 7.27 -6.33
CA TYR A 32 1.10 8.21 -5.29
C TYR A 32 2.25 7.68 -4.44
N ALA A 33 2.46 6.36 -4.44
CA ALA A 33 3.54 5.70 -3.72
C ALA A 33 4.74 5.37 -4.61
N LYS A 34 4.74 5.79 -5.89
CA LYS A 34 5.76 5.39 -6.87
C LYS A 34 7.17 5.86 -6.49
N ASP A 35 7.26 7.01 -5.81
CA ASP A 35 8.50 7.63 -5.35
C ASP A 35 8.75 7.37 -3.85
N GLY A 36 8.01 6.44 -3.25
CA GLY A 36 7.99 6.20 -1.81
C GLY A 36 7.06 7.16 -1.06
N PHE A 37 7.00 6.98 0.25
CA PHE A 37 6.32 7.90 1.17
C PHE A 37 7.38 8.69 1.95
N PRO A 38 7.02 9.88 2.48
CA PRO A 38 7.87 10.57 3.44
C PRO A 38 8.25 9.66 4.61
N GLU A 39 9.41 9.90 5.20
CA GLU A 39 9.82 9.19 6.41
C GLU A 39 8.77 9.40 7.51
N PRO A 40 8.37 8.34 8.23
CA PRO A 40 7.54 8.46 9.41
C PRO A 40 8.15 9.47 10.41
N ALA A 41 7.30 10.20 11.13
CA ALA A 41 7.76 10.99 12.26
C ALA A 41 8.40 10.08 13.33
N ASP A 42 9.39 10.59 14.05
CA ASP A 42 10.14 9.82 15.07
C ASP A 42 9.24 9.26 16.18
N ASP A 43 8.09 9.89 16.42
CA ASP A 43 7.08 9.49 17.39
C ASP A 43 6.03 8.50 16.83
N LEU A 44 6.08 8.19 15.52
CA LEU A 44 5.23 7.19 14.88
C LEU A 44 5.81 5.78 15.05
N LEU A 45 5.67 5.23 16.26
CA LEU A 45 6.20 3.91 16.63
C LEU A 45 5.38 2.75 16.03
N SER A 46 4.10 3.01 15.75
CA SER A 46 3.13 2.04 15.26
C SER A 46 2.18 2.69 14.27
N CYS A 47 1.63 1.91 13.34
CA CYS A 47 0.57 2.39 12.44
C CYS A 47 -0.68 2.89 13.19
N TRP A 48 -0.85 2.50 14.45
CA TRP A 48 -1.94 2.98 15.30
C TRP A 48 -1.70 4.38 15.88
N ASP A 49 -0.48 4.89 15.88
CA ASP A 49 -0.18 6.21 16.44
C ASP A 49 -0.73 7.34 15.56
N ILE A 50 -1.05 7.08 14.28
CA ILE A 50 -1.73 8.04 13.39
C ILE A 50 -3.07 8.54 13.97
N PHE A 51 -3.75 7.71 14.77
CA PHE A 51 -5.02 8.06 15.40
C PHE A 51 -4.84 8.90 16.67
N ARG A 52 -3.61 9.04 17.17
CA ARG A 52 -3.24 9.82 18.37
C ARG A 52 -2.60 11.16 18.01
N LEU A 53 -2.19 11.35 16.76
CA LEU A 53 -1.59 12.60 16.26
C LEU A 53 -2.59 13.79 16.21
N ASP A 54 -3.86 13.58 16.56
CA ASP A 54 -4.85 14.64 16.67
C ASP A 54 -4.82 15.29 18.07
N ASN A 55 -3.84 16.18 18.30
CA ASN A 55 -3.97 17.23 19.33
C ASN A 55 -3.01 18.43 19.16
N SER A 56 -2.60 18.78 17.94
CA SER A 56 -1.70 19.95 17.73
C SER A 56 -2.35 21.15 17.03
N LEU A 57 -3.68 21.21 16.99
CA LEU A 57 -4.45 22.38 16.57
C LEU A 57 -5.46 22.84 17.64
N LEU A 58 -4.96 23.12 18.85
CA LEU A 58 -5.58 24.02 19.84
C LEU A 58 -4.50 24.90 20.47
#